data_AF-A0A2K3M443-F1
#
_entry.id   AF-A0A2K3M443-F1
#
_cell.length_a   1.000
_cell.length_b   1.000
_cell.length_c   1.000
_cell.angle_alpha   90.00
_cell.angle_beta   90.00
_cell.angle_gamma   90.00
#
_symmetry.space_group_name_H-M   'P 1'
#
loop_
_entity.id
_entity.type
_entity.pdbx_description
1 polymer ?
#
loop_
_entity_poly.entity_id
_entity_poly.type
_entity_poly.pdbx_seq_one_letter_code
_entity_poly.pdbx_strand_id
1 'polypeptide(L)'
;MAENAKRLIIGIDLGTTYSCVGVWHHGGVQIITNDHGNRTTPSYVAFTDSERLIGDAAKSQVTRNPVNTVFDAKRLIGRRFSDASVQSDMKLWPFKVIAGGTGDKPMIVVNYKNEEKQLTAEEISSMVLLKMREIAEDFLGSTVKDVVVTVPAYFNDSQRQA
;
A
#
# COMPACT_ATOMS: atom_id res chain seq x y z
N MET A 1 3.69 34.44 19.23
CA MET A 1 2.87 34.24 18.03
C MET A 1 3.36 32.96 17.40
N ALA A 2 2.55 31.90 17.35
CA ALA A 2 2.93 30.67 16.68
C ALA A 2 3.01 30.98 15.18
N GLU A 3 4.20 30.87 14.62
CA GLU A 3 4.43 30.92 13.19
C GLU A 3 3.46 29.91 12.53
N ASN A 4 2.66 30.36 11.57
CA ASN A 4 1.79 29.48 10.78
C ASN A 4 2.69 28.52 9.99
N ALA A 5 3.10 27.41 10.62
CA ALA A 5 3.80 26.34 9.95
C ALA A 5 2.96 25.94 8.74
N LYS A 6 3.52 26.18 7.54
CA LYS A 6 2.81 25.96 6.28
C LYS A 6 2.43 24.48 6.23
N ARG A 7 1.12 24.19 6.33
CA ARG A 7 0.59 22.82 6.36
C ARG A 7 0.95 22.13 5.05
N LEU A 8 1.87 21.18 5.10
CA LEU A 8 2.28 20.38 3.95
C LEU A 8 1.25 19.29 3.73
N ILE A 9 0.64 19.30 2.54
CA ILE A 9 -0.35 18.31 2.11
C ILE A 9 0.23 17.60 0.89
N ILE A 10 0.24 16.27 0.93
CA ILE A 10 0.66 15.45 -0.21
C ILE A 10 -0.55 14.78 -0.87
N GLY A 11 -0.46 14.59 -2.17
CA GLY A 11 -1.38 13.74 -2.92
C GLY A 11 -0.73 12.38 -3.16
N ILE A 12 -1.43 11.32 -2.80
CA ILE A 12 -0.99 9.94 -3.05
C ILE A 12 -1.96 9.28 -4.03
N ASP A 13 -1.43 8.84 -5.16
CA ASP A 13 -2.09 7.86 -6.00
C ASP A 13 -1.76 6.46 -5.50
N LEU A 14 -2.70 5.83 -4.78
CA LEU A 14 -2.54 4.46 -4.27
C LEU A 14 -2.97 3.48 -5.36
N GLY A 15 -2.15 3.25 -6.38
CA GLY A 15 -2.54 2.37 -7.49
C GLY A 15 -2.45 0.88 -7.15
N THR A 16 -3.08 0.04 -7.98
CA THR A 16 -3.10 -1.42 -7.80
C THR A 16 -1.70 -2.04 -7.90
N THR A 17 -0.93 -1.62 -8.91
CA THR A 17 0.41 -2.17 -9.20
C THR A 17 1.54 -1.22 -8.80
N TYR A 18 1.33 0.09 -8.96
CA TYR A 18 2.27 1.13 -8.56
C TYR A 18 1.53 2.24 -7.86
N SER A 19 2.21 2.88 -6.92
CA SER A 19 1.76 4.09 -6.25
C SER A 19 2.67 5.26 -6.60
N CYS A 20 2.15 6.48 -6.49
CA CYS A 20 2.84 7.72 -6.77
C CYS A 20 2.53 8.73 -5.67
N VAL A 21 3.50 9.58 -5.33
CA VAL A 21 3.31 10.67 -4.38
C VAL A 21 3.77 11.99 -4.98
N GLY A 22 2.96 13.02 -4.79
CA GLY A 22 3.23 14.38 -5.25
C GLY A 22 2.85 15.44 -4.24
N VAL A 23 3.43 16.62 -4.39
CA VAL A 23 3.22 17.76 -3.50
C VAL A 23 3.10 19.04 -4.31
N TRP A 24 2.24 19.97 -3.86
CA TRP A 24 2.26 21.33 -4.38
C TRP A 24 3.33 22.13 -3.65
N HIS A 25 4.44 22.40 -4.33
CA HIS A 25 5.62 23.02 -3.74
C HIS A 25 6.28 24.03 -4.71
N HIS A 26 6.68 25.20 -4.18
CA HIS A 26 7.23 26.32 -4.96
C HIS A 26 6.39 26.75 -6.18
N GLY A 27 5.06 26.77 -6.05
CA GLY A 27 4.16 27.27 -7.09
C GLY A 27 3.83 26.29 -8.20
N GLY A 28 4.18 25.00 -8.05
CA GLY A 28 3.80 23.95 -8.98
C GLY A 28 3.68 22.58 -8.32
N VAL A 29 3.16 21.61 -9.08
CA VAL A 29 3.13 20.20 -8.68
C VAL A 29 4.50 19.58 -8.89
N GLN A 30 5.01 18.89 -7.87
CA GLN A 30 6.23 18.10 -7.95
C GLN A 30 5.89 16.64 -7.67
N ILE A 31 6.27 15.75 -8.60
CA ILE A 31 6.19 14.30 -8.40
C ILE A 31 7.52 13.85 -7.79
N ILE A 32 7.44 13.21 -6.63
CA ILE A 32 8.61 12.89 -5.81
C ILE A 32 9.18 11.55 -6.27
N THR A 33 10.50 11.47 -6.43
CA THR A 33 11.19 10.21 -6.72
C THR A 33 11.46 9.44 -5.43
N ASN A 34 11.35 8.12 -5.47
CA ASN A 34 11.75 7.27 -4.36
C ASN A 34 13.29 7.17 -4.23
N ASP A 35 13.75 6.39 -3.26
CA ASP A 35 15.15 6.05 -2.96
C ASP A 35 15.89 5.35 -4.12
N HIS A 36 15.18 4.86 -5.12
CA HIS A 36 15.73 4.29 -6.35
C HIS A 36 15.68 5.26 -7.55
N GLY A 37 15.25 6.51 -7.35
CA GLY A 37 15.13 7.51 -8.40
C GLY A 37 13.86 7.37 -9.26
N ASN A 38 12.95 6.47 -8.92
CA ASN A 38 11.71 6.23 -9.67
C ASN A 38 10.59 7.16 -9.22
N ARG A 39 9.81 7.70 -10.16
CA ARG A 39 8.61 8.53 -9.85
C ARG A 39 7.38 7.73 -9.45
N THR A 40 7.45 6.41 -9.55
CA THR A 40 6.41 5.49 -9.09
C THR A 40 7.08 4.37 -8.30
N THR A 41 6.40 3.88 -7.27
CA THR A 41 6.89 2.80 -6.41
C THR A 41 5.93 1.62 -6.53
N PRO A 42 6.42 0.38 -6.73
CA PRO A 42 5.55 -0.79 -6.75
C PRO A 42 4.66 -0.89 -5.50
N SER A 43 3.38 -1.22 -5.67
CA SER A 43 2.45 -1.50 -4.57
C SER A 43 2.64 -2.93 -4.05
N TYR A 44 3.87 -3.22 -3.62
CA TYR A 44 4.33 -4.54 -3.18
C TYR A 44 4.81 -4.47 -1.74
N VAL A 45 4.47 -5.48 -0.94
CA VAL A 45 4.97 -5.68 0.42
C VAL A 45 5.43 -7.12 0.56
N ALA A 46 6.69 -7.32 0.93
CA ALA A 46 7.25 -8.64 1.17
C ALA A 46 7.62 -8.82 2.65
N PHE A 47 7.34 -10.00 3.16
CA PHE A 47 7.64 -10.42 4.52
C PHE A 47 8.75 -11.45 4.50
N THR A 48 9.75 -11.25 5.35
CA THR A 48 10.92 -12.12 5.49
C THR A 48 11.12 -12.50 6.96
N ASP A 49 12.14 -13.30 7.25
CA ASP A 49 12.46 -13.70 8.63
C ASP A 49 13.04 -12.56 9.47
N SER A 50 13.55 -11.50 8.84
CA SER A 50 14.18 -10.35 9.49
C SER A 50 13.33 -9.09 9.41
N GLU A 51 12.80 -8.78 8.24
CA GLU A 51 12.24 -7.45 7.93
C GLU A 51 11.06 -7.49 6.97
N ARG A 52 10.40 -6.34 6.84
CA ARG A 52 9.39 -6.09 5.82
C ARG A 52 10.00 -5.21 4.74
N LEU A 53 9.91 -5.65 3.50
CA LEU A 53 10.34 -4.88 2.34
C LEU A 53 9.10 -4.28 1.68
N ILE A 54 9.21 -3.06 1.16
CA ILE A 54 8.11 -2.35 0.50
C ILE A 54 8.63 -1.74 -0.80
N GLY A 55 7.81 -1.72 -1.85
CA GLY A 55 8.18 -1.08 -3.11
C GLY A 55 9.13 -1.90 -3.98
N ASP A 56 10.16 -1.25 -4.52
CA ASP A 56 11.13 -1.87 -5.42
C ASP A 56 11.87 -3.03 -4.75
N ALA A 57 12.24 -2.88 -3.47
CA ALA A 57 12.87 -3.95 -2.69
C ALA A 57 11.99 -5.20 -2.62
N ALA A 58 10.68 -5.05 -2.31
CA ALA A 58 9.74 -6.16 -2.26
C ALA A 58 9.56 -6.83 -3.63
N LYS A 59 9.41 -6.04 -4.69
CA LYS A 59 9.22 -6.54 -6.05
C LYS A 59 10.44 -7.29 -6.57
N SER A 60 11.65 -6.83 -6.26
CA SER A 60 12.91 -7.41 -6.76
C SER A 60 13.12 -8.88 -6.33
N GLN A 61 12.55 -9.27 -5.19
CA GLN A 61 12.73 -10.60 -4.61
C GLN A 61 11.53 -11.54 -4.77
N VAL A 62 10.47 -11.11 -5.47
CA VAL A 62 9.21 -11.88 -5.61
C VAL A 62 9.43 -13.28 -6.17
N THR A 63 10.41 -13.47 -7.06
CA THR A 63 10.72 -14.79 -7.64
C THR A 63 11.32 -15.77 -6.64
N ARG A 64 11.96 -15.27 -5.57
CA ARG A 64 12.58 -16.09 -4.51
C ARG A 64 11.64 -16.32 -3.33
N ASN A 65 10.73 -15.39 -3.08
CA ASN A 65 9.80 -15.44 -1.95
C ASN A 65 8.35 -15.12 -2.38
N PRO A 66 7.78 -15.87 -3.33
CA PRO A 66 6.50 -15.49 -3.94
C PRO A 66 5.33 -15.56 -2.96
N VAL A 67 5.34 -16.54 -2.04
CA VAL A 67 4.22 -16.79 -1.12
C VAL A 67 4.09 -15.75 -0.01
N ASN A 68 5.17 -15.02 0.32
CA ASN A 68 5.17 -13.95 1.32
C ASN A 68 5.34 -12.56 0.69
N THR A 69 5.19 -12.44 -0.63
CA THR A 69 5.24 -11.16 -1.35
C THR A 69 3.86 -10.82 -1.86
N VAL A 70 3.23 -9.86 -1.19
CA VAL A 70 1.86 -9.43 -1.45
C VAL A 70 1.87 -8.28 -2.45
N PHE A 71 1.00 -8.39 -3.45
CA PHE A 71 0.71 -7.37 -4.45
C PHE A 71 -0.80 -7.39 -4.73
N ASP A 72 -1.30 -6.42 -5.50
CA ASP A 72 -2.71 -6.34 -5.88
C ASP A 72 -3.70 -6.27 -4.69
N ALA A 73 -3.24 -5.89 -3.49
CA ALA A 73 -4.06 -5.77 -2.28
C ALA A 73 -5.30 -4.86 -2.49
N LYS A 74 -5.19 -3.85 -3.37
CA LYS A 74 -6.30 -2.97 -3.76
C LYS A 74 -7.50 -3.71 -4.37
N ARG A 75 -7.30 -4.91 -4.92
CA ARG A 75 -8.39 -5.77 -5.42
C ARG A 75 -9.24 -6.37 -4.29
N LEU A 76 -8.69 -6.48 -3.08
CA LEU A 76 -9.35 -7.05 -1.90
C LEU A 76 -9.99 -5.98 -0.99
N ILE A 77 -9.54 -4.72 -1.05
CA ILE A 77 -10.05 -3.63 -0.19
C ILE A 77 -11.57 -3.52 -0.30
N GLY A 78 -12.22 -3.47 0.86
CA GLY A 78 -13.67 -3.30 1.02
C GLY A 78 -14.55 -4.42 0.46
N ARG A 79 -13.96 -5.56 0.06
CA ARG A 79 -14.66 -6.74 -0.47
C ARG A 79 -14.86 -7.82 0.57
N ARG A 80 -15.74 -8.77 0.25
CA ARG A 80 -15.93 -10.01 1.02
C ARG A 80 -15.13 -11.14 0.41
N PHE A 81 -14.66 -12.07 1.24
CA PHE A 81 -13.94 -13.25 0.80
C PHE A 81 -14.80 -14.08 -0.16
N SER A 82 -16.11 -14.21 0.10
CA SER A 82 -17.04 -14.93 -0.78
C SER A 82 -17.35 -14.24 -2.11
N ASP A 83 -16.92 -12.99 -2.35
CA ASP A 83 -17.18 -12.29 -3.61
C ASP A 83 -16.56 -13.07 -4.79
N ALA A 84 -17.33 -13.26 -5.87
CA ALA A 84 -16.88 -14.01 -7.05
C ALA A 84 -15.59 -13.45 -7.67
N SER A 85 -15.39 -12.12 -7.60
CA SER A 85 -14.15 -11.49 -8.05
C SER A 85 -12.96 -11.90 -7.18
N VAL A 86 -13.14 -11.97 -5.85
CA VAL A 86 -12.08 -12.37 -4.91
C VAL A 86 -11.72 -13.84 -5.14
N GLN A 87 -12.72 -14.71 -5.25
CA GLN A 87 -12.53 -16.13 -5.54
C GLN A 87 -11.83 -16.38 -6.89
N SER A 88 -12.03 -15.51 -7.87
CA SER A 88 -11.37 -15.60 -9.18
C SER A 88 -9.93 -15.09 -9.12
N ASP A 89 -9.70 -13.94 -8.51
CA ASP A 89 -8.37 -13.32 -8.38
C ASP A 89 -7.42 -14.18 -7.53
N MET A 90 -7.92 -14.83 -6.47
CA MET A 90 -7.14 -15.74 -5.61
C MET A 90 -6.46 -16.89 -6.35
N LYS A 91 -6.99 -17.32 -7.50
CA LYS A 91 -6.39 -18.39 -8.31
C LYS A 91 -5.12 -17.96 -9.02
N LEU A 92 -4.88 -16.65 -9.10
CA LEU A 92 -3.76 -16.05 -9.82
C LEU A 92 -2.62 -15.63 -8.89
N TRP A 93 -2.84 -15.62 -7.57
CA TRP A 93 -1.86 -15.18 -6.60
C TRP A 93 -1.07 -16.33 -6.00
N PRO A 94 0.24 -16.13 -5.75
CA PRO A 94 1.07 -17.12 -5.07
C PRO A 94 0.88 -17.13 -3.54
N PHE A 95 0.38 -16.03 -2.97
CA PHE A 95 0.12 -15.91 -1.53
C PHE A 95 -1.29 -16.41 -1.19
N LYS A 96 -1.45 -16.88 0.04
CA LYS A 96 -2.71 -17.45 0.52
C LYS A 96 -3.65 -16.35 1.02
N VAL A 97 -4.92 -16.47 0.66
CA VAL A 97 -6.00 -15.65 1.23
C VAL A 97 -7.03 -16.57 1.86
N ILE A 98 -7.51 -16.24 3.06
CA ILE A 98 -8.51 -17.01 3.81
C ILE A 98 -9.70 -16.12 4.21
N ALA A 99 -10.82 -16.75 4.54
CA ALA A 99 -11.93 -16.05 5.17
C ALA A 99 -11.56 -15.70 6.63
N GLY A 100 -11.63 -14.42 6.97
CA GLY A 100 -11.37 -13.89 8.29
C GLY A 100 -12.64 -13.67 9.08
N GLY A 101 -12.68 -14.23 10.29
CA GLY A 101 -13.56 -13.88 11.43
C GLY A 101 -14.97 -13.40 11.08
N THR A 102 -15.40 -12.35 11.80
CA THR A 102 -16.72 -11.74 11.61
C THR A 102 -16.75 -10.90 10.34
N GLY A 103 -17.76 -11.15 9.50
CA GLY A 103 -18.04 -10.31 8.33
C GLY A 103 -17.47 -10.81 7.00
N ASP A 104 -16.88 -12.02 6.97
CA ASP A 104 -16.38 -12.64 5.73
C ASP A 104 -15.31 -11.78 5.05
N LYS A 105 -14.38 -11.21 5.83
CA LYS A 105 -13.31 -10.34 5.30
C LYS A 105 -12.17 -11.20 4.75
N PRO A 106 -11.61 -10.91 3.56
CA PRO A 106 -10.43 -11.63 3.08
C PRO A 106 -9.20 -11.26 3.91
N MET A 107 -8.49 -12.29 4.41
CA MET A 107 -7.25 -12.15 5.16
C MET A 107 -6.09 -12.76 4.39
N ILE A 108 -5.04 -11.99 4.19
CA ILE A 108 -3.82 -12.40 3.50
C ILE A 108 -2.91 -13.08 4.54
N VAL A 109 -2.47 -14.30 4.23
CA VAL A 109 -1.63 -15.10 5.13
C VAL A 109 -0.20 -15.07 4.63
N VAL A 110 0.71 -14.65 5.51
CA VAL A 110 2.15 -14.58 5.25
C VAL A 110 2.93 -15.15 6.44
N ASN A 111 4.14 -15.64 6.20
CA ASN A 111 5.10 -15.90 7.26
C ASN A 111 6.00 -14.67 7.43
N TYR A 112 6.06 -14.15 8.65
CA TYR A 112 6.92 -13.03 9.01
C TYR A 112 7.61 -13.33 10.33
N LYS A 113 8.95 -13.28 10.34
CA LYS A 113 9.76 -13.62 11.52
C LYS A 113 9.44 -15.01 12.09
N ASN A 114 9.30 -16.00 11.22
CA ASN A 114 8.93 -17.38 11.56
C ASN A 114 7.54 -17.55 12.19
N GLU A 115 6.67 -16.54 12.11
CA GLU A 115 5.30 -16.60 12.61
C GLU A 115 4.29 -16.39 11.47
N GLU A 116 3.23 -17.19 11.45
CA GLU A 116 2.10 -16.94 10.56
C GLU A 116 1.37 -15.66 11.00
N LYS A 117 1.17 -14.74 10.06
CA LYS A 117 0.39 -13.52 10.24
C LYS A 117 -0.78 -13.51 9.27
N GLN A 118 -1.92 -13.03 9.76
CA GLN A 118 -3.12 -12.79 8.97
C GLN A 118 -3.32 -11.28 8.92
N LEU A 119 -3.22 -10.71 7.72
CA LEU A 119 -3.27 -9.26 7.51
C LEU A 119 -4.45 -8.92 6.61
N THR A 120 -5.10 -7.80 6.89
CA THR A 120 -6.15 -7.29 6.02
C THR A 120 -5.55 -6.58 4.80
N ALA A 121 -6.35 -6.37 3.75
CA ALA A 121 -5.92 -5.60 2.59
C ALA A 121 -5.58 -4.14 2.95
N GLU A 122 -6.33 -3.56 3.90
CA GLU A 122 -6.12 -2.22 4.45
C GLU A 122 -4.77 -2.14 5.17
N GLU A 123 -4.38 -3.15 5.95
CA GLU A 123 -3.07 -3.18 6.60
C GLU A 123 -1.93 -3.22 5.57
N ILE A 124 -2.04 -4.03 4.51
CA ILE A 124 -1.04 -4.06 3.43
C ILE A 124 -0.97 -2.71 2.71
N SER A 125 -2.11 -2.12 2.37
CA SER A 125 -2.16 -0.80 1.74
C SER A 125 -1.62 0.30 2.67
N SER A 126 -1.80 0.19 3.98
CA SER A 126 -1.24 1.13 4.95
C SER A 126 0.30 1.12 4.95
N MET A 127 0.92 -0.03 4.70
CA MET A 127 2.39 -0.14 4.58
C MET A 127 2.87 0.57 3.30
N VAL A 128 2.13 0.45 2.20
CA VAL A 128 2.44 1.21 0.96
C VAL A 128 2.26 2.72 1.19
N LEU A 129 1.17 3.15 1.85
CA LEU A 129 0.95 4.55 2.20
C LEU A 129 2.04 5.10 3.13
N LEU A 130 2.51 4.30 4.08
CA LEU A 130 3.63 4.66 4.95
C LEU A 130 4.89 4.91 4.13
N LYS A 131 5.25 4.02 3.19
CA LYS A 131 6.39 4.24 2.29
C LYS A 131 6.22 5.49 1.43
N MET A 132 5.01 5.78 0.95
CA MET A 132 4.74 7.00 0.17
C MET A 132 4.92 8.26 1.02
N ARG A 133 4.51 8.21 2.30
CA ARG A 133 4.75 9.29 3.25
C ARG A 133 6.24 9.47 3.52
N GLU A 134 6.97 8.40 3.80
CA GLU A 134 8.43 8.42 4.04
C GLU A 134 9.17 9.07 2.87
N ILE A 135 8.86 8.67 1.62
CA ILE A 135 9.43 9.29 0.41
C ILE A 135 9.18 10.80 0.37
N ALA A 136 7.98 11.24 0.74
CA ALA A 136 7.66 12.66 0.77
C ALA A 136 8.34 13.40 1.93
N GLU A 137 8.43 12.79 3.10
CA GLU A 137 9.09 13.35 4.28
C GLU A 137 10.60 13.52 4.05
N ASP A 138 11.25 12.54 3.41
CA ASP A 138 12.65 12.61 3.00
C ASP A 138 12.89 13.76 2.00
N PHE A 139 11.99 13.94 1.04
CA PHE A 139 12.08 15.04 0.07
C PHE A 139 11.83 16.42 0.69
N LEU A 140 10.87 16.53 1.61
CA LEU A 140 10.45 17.79 2.23
C LEU A 140 11.27 18.17 3.46
N GLY A 141 12.05 17.23 4.03
CA GLY A 141 12.81 17.42 5.27
C GLY A 141 11.92 17.69 6.49
N SER A 142 10.65 17.27 6.47
CA SER A 142 9.68 17.55 7.52
C SER A 142 8.57 16.50 7.56
N THR A 143 7.91 16.37 8.71
CA THR A 143 6.82 15.39 8.89
C THR A 143 5.56 15.80 8.15
N VAL A 144 4.92 14.85 7.46
CA VAL A 144 3.67 15.07 6.73
C VAL A 144 2.51 14.44 7.49
N LYS A 145 1.50 15.23 7.83
CA LYS A 145 0.31 14.77 8.56
C LYS A 145 -0.94 14.69 7.70
N ASP A 146 -0.98 15.46 6.62
CA ASP A 146 -2.18 15.65 5.82
C ASP A 146 -1.99 15.09 4.41
N VAL A 147 -2.94 14.26 4.00
CA VAL A 147 -2.84 13.47 2.78
C VAL A 147 -4.19 13.43 2.08
N VAL A 148 -4.17 13.54 0.75
CA VAL A 148 -5.29 13.19 -0.11
C VAL A 148 -4.93 11.89 -0.84
N VAL A 149 -5.77 10.85 -0.70
CA VAL A 149 -5.55 9.54 -1.34
C VAL A 149 -6.58 9.33 -2.46
N THR A 150 -6.13 8.90 -3.64
CA THR A 150 -7.03 8.61 -4.76
C THR A 150 -7.67 7.22 -4.64
N VAL A 151 -8.90 7.13 -5.15
CA VAL A 151 -9.63 5.87 -5.31
C VAL A 151 -10.29 5.82 -6.69
N PRO A 152 -10.50 4.63 -7.29
CA PRO A 152 -11.22 4.50 -8.54
C PRO A 152 -12.65 5.06 -8.43
N ALA A 153 -13.17 5.62 -9.52
CA ALA A 153 -14.51 6.19 -9.55
C ALA A 153 -15.60 5.17 -9.18
N TYR A 154 -15.41 3.90 -9.55
CA TYR A 154 -16.35 2.80 -9.30
C TYR A 154 -16.26 2.20 -7.89
N PHE A 155 -15.39 2.71 -7.00
CA PHE A 155 -15.35 2.24 -5.61
C PHE A 155 -16.64 2.64 -4.89
N ASN A 156 -17.25 1.67 -4.20
CA ASN A 156 -18.38 1.88 -3.32
C ASN A 156 -17.94 2.43 -1.94
N ASP A 157 -18.88 2.77 -1.08
CA ASP A 157 -18.59 3.38 0.23
C ASP A 157 -17.73 2.49 1.14
N SER A 158 -17.96 1.17 1.13
CA SER A 158 -17.14 0.21 1.88
C SER A 158 -15.67 0.26 1.43
N GLN A 159 -15.42 0.32 0.12
CA GLN A 159 -14.07 0.40 -0.44
C GLN A 159 -13.41 1.77 -0.30
N ARG A 160 -14.21 2.84 -0.12
CA ARG A 160 -13.71 4.19 0.16
C ARG A 160 -13.36 4.39 1.63
N GLN A 161 -14.10 3.72 2.51
CA GLN A 161 -13.93 3.82 3.96
C GLN A 161 -12.83 2.90 4.50
N ALA A 162 -12.63 1.74 3.87
CA ALA A 162 -11.54 0.80 4.13
C ALA A 162 -10.19 1.37 3.67
#